data_AF-A0A9E5WVH1-F1
#
_entry.id   AF-A0A9E5WVH1-F1
#
_cell.length_a   1.000
_cell.length_b   1.000
_cell.length_c   1.000
_cell.angle_alpha   90.00
_cell.angle_beta   90.00
_cell.angle_gamma   90.00
#
_symmetry.space_group_name_H-M   'P 1'
#
loop_
_entity.id
_entity.type
_entity.pdbx_description
1 polymer ?
#
loop_
_entity_poly.entity_id
_entity_poly.type
_entity_poly.pdbx_seq_one_letter_code
_entity_poly.pdbx_strand_id
1 'polypeptide(L)' 'MAEENLNIVFVLYPNLTQLDFTGPLQVLSRLPGASVHLAAKTLDPVSTDAVLTIPPTVTFADCPPADL' A
#
# COMPACT_ATOMS: atom_id res chain seq x y z
N MET A 1 -21.70 10.14 -13.10
CA MET A 1 -21.04 8.85 -13.38
C MET A 1 -20.24 8.57 -12.14
N ALA A 2 -20.53 7.50 -11.40
CA ALA A 2 -19.70 7.14 -10.25
C ALA A 2 -18.32 6.80 -10.81
N GLU A 3 -17.27 7.52 -10.42
CA GLU A 3 -15.90 7.06 -10.65
C GLU A 3 -15.78 5.72 -9.92
N GLU A 4 -15.52 4.64 -10.66
CA GLU A 4 -15.16 3.37 -10.04
C GLU A 4 -13.84 3.58 -9.32
N ASN A 5 -13.84 3.31 -8.01
CA ASN A 5 -12.71 3.51 -7.14
C ASN A 5 -11.67 2.41 -7.42
N LEU A 6 -10.54 2.76 -8.03
CA LEU A 6 -9.44 1.86 -8.38
C LEU A 6 -8.60 1.58 -7.12
N ASN A 7 -8.70 0.37 -6.58
CA ASN A 7 -7.97 -0.04 -5.37
C ASN A 7 -6.59 -0.59 -5.74
N ILE A 8 -5.55 0.13 -5.34
CA ILE A 8 -4.15 -0.23 -5.56
C ILE A 8 -3.55 -0.65 -4.23
N VAL A 9 -3.11 -1.90 -4.11
CA VAL A 9 -2.68 -2.49 -2.84
C VAL A 9 -1.20 -2.86 -2.90
N PHE A 10 -0.41 -2.21 -2.04
CA PHE A 10 0.97 -2.60 -1.78
C PHE A 10 1.03 -3.45 -0.52
N VAL A 11 1.66 -4.62 -0.62
CA VAL A 11 1.85 -5.51 0.53
C VAL A 11 3.10 -5.13 1.29
N LEU A 12 2.97 -4.86 2.60
CA LEU A 12 4.09 -4.64 3.50
C LEU A 12 4.44 -5.92 4.26
N TYR A 13 5.73 -6.22 4.35
CA TYR A 13 6.28 -7.32 5.12
C TYR A 13 7.68 -6.96 5.64
N PRO A 14 8.13 -7.57 6.76
CA PRO A 14 9.42 -7.22 7.35
C PRO A 14 10.59 -7.38 6.37
N ASN A 15 11.53 -6.44 6.40
CA ASN A 15 12.70 -6.38 5.53
C ASN A 15 12.38 -6.19 4.03
N LEU A 16 11.21 -5.63 3.70
CA LEU A 16 10.95 -5.20 2.32
C LEU A 16 11.94 -4.08 1.91
N THR A 17 12.32 -4.06 0.65
CA THR A 17 13.03 -2.92 0.06
C THR A 17 12.03 -1.80 -0.19
N GLN A 18 12.08 -0.73 0.60
CA GLN A 18 11.08 0.34 0.50
C GLN A 18 11.03 1.00 -0.88
N LEU A 19 12.19 1.09 -1.54
CA LEU A 19 12.35 1.76 -2.83
C LEU A 19 11.53 1.08 -3.94
N ASP A 20 11.29 -0.23 -3.80
CA ASP A 20 10.55 -1.02 -4.80
C ASP A 20 9.11 -0.54 -4.94
N PHE A 21 8.48 -0.06 -3.87
CA PHE A 21 7.08 0.35 -3.90
C PHE A 21 6.88 1.87 -3.78
N THR A 22 7.80 2.63 -3.18
CA THR A 22 7.60 4.08 -3.01
C THR A 22 7.62 4.85 -4.34
N GLY A 23 8.40 4.38 -5.32
CA GLY A 23 8.37 4.91 -6.69
C GLY A 23 6.99 4.71 -7.36
N PRO A 24 6.54 3.46 -7.55
CA PRO A 24 5.22 3.15 -8.08
C PRO A 24 4.08 3.85 -7.30
N LEU A 25 4.12 3.84 -5.96
CA LEU A 25 3.14 4.52 -5.11
C LEU A 25 2.99 6.00 -5.46
N GLN A 26 4.10 6.72 -5.63
CA GLN A 26 4.07 8.16 -5.92
C GLN A 26 3.43 8.47 -7.28
N VAL A 27 3.56 7.57 -8.26
CA VAL A 27 2.97 7.74 -9.60
C VAL A 27 1.51 7.29 -9.60
N LEU A 28 1.24 6.08 -9.09
CA LEU A 28 -0.07 5.44 -9.12
C LEU A 28 -1.11 6.16 -8.25
N SER A 29 -0.69 6.78 -7.14
CA SER A 29 -1.56 7.63 -6.30
C SER A 29 -2.14 8.84 -7.02
N ARG A 30 -1.63 9.21 -8.20
CA ARG A 30 -2.11 10.36 -8.99
C ARG A 30 -3.10 9.96 -10.08
N LEU A 31 -3.38 8.66 -10.24
CA LEU A 31 -4.38 8.21 -11.20
C LEU A 31 -5.79 8.64 -10.74
N PRO A 32 -6.66 9.10 -11.66
CA PRO A 32 -8.05 9.41 -11.33
C PRO A 32 -8.76 8.20 -10.71
N GLY A 33 -9.48 8.42 -9.62
CA GLY A 33 -10.18 7.35 -8.89
C GLY A 33 -9.29 6.40 -8.08
N ALA A 34 -7.97 6.62 -8.00
CA ALA A 34 -7.09 5.73 -7.25
C ALA A 34 -7.24 5.88 -5.73
N SER A 35 -7.46 4.74 -5.06
CA SER A 35 -7.32 4.56 -3.62
C SER A 35 -6.16 3.60 -3.36
N VAL A 36 -5.09 4.11 -2.74
CA VAL A 36 -3.88 3.33 -2.44
C VAL A 36 -3.93 2.80 -1.01
N HIS A 37 -3.64 1.52 -0.84
CA HIS A 37 -3.63 0.82 0.45
C HIS A 37 -2.26 0.16 0.69
N LEU A 38 -1.75 0.28 1.92
CA LEU A 38 -0.59 -0.45 2.41
C LEU A 38 -1.08 -1.58 3.31
N ALA A 39 -1.20 -2.78 2.75
CA ALA A 39 -1.77 -3.94 3.42
C ALA A 39 -0.69 -4.74 4.18
N ALA A 40 -0.96 -5.06 5.44
CA ALA A 40 -0.08 -5.87 6.28
C ALA A 40 -0.87 -6.85 7.16
N LYS A 41 -0.17 -7.70 7.91
CA LYS A 41 -0.81 -8.63 8.85
C LYS A 41 -1.49 -7.93 10.03
N THR A 42 -0.88 -6.86 10.54
CA THR A 42 -1.38 -6.02 11.64
C THR A 42 -1.19 -4.55 11.25
N LEU A 43 -1.70 -3.61 12.07
CA LEU A 43 -1.46 -2.16 11.88
C LEU A 43 -0.18 -1.67 12.57
N ASP A 44 0.64 -2.58 13.10
CA ASP A 44 1.92 -2.21 13.68
C ASP A 44 2.89 -1.76 12.58
N PRO A 45 3.71 -0.72 12.82
CA PRO A 45 4.69 -0.26 11.84
C PRO A 45 5.64 -1.39 11.39
N VAL A 46 5.88 -1.50 10.08
CA VAL A 46 6.72 -2.54 9.47
C VAL A 46 8.10 -1.97 9.15
N SER A 47 9.14 -2.58 9.70
CA SER A 47 10.54 -2.21 9.41
C SER A 47 10.96 -2.71 8.02
N THR A 48 11.63 -1.83 7.27
CA THR A 48 12.19 -2.14 5.95
C THR A 48 13.59 -2.74 6.11
N ASP A 49 14.24 -3.07 4.99
CA ASP A 49 15.67 -3.44 4.93
C ASP A 49 16.64 -2.27 5.23
N ALA A 50 16.11 -1.10 5.59
CA ALA A 50 16.81 0.14 5.82
C ALA A 50 16.32 0.80 7.12
N VAL A 51 16.71 2.06 7.37
CA VAL A 51 16.35 2.78 8.60
C VAL A 51 14.88 3.21 8.68
N LEU A 52 14.08 2.94 7.64
CA LEU A 52 12.70 3.38 7.57
C LEU A 52 11.74 2.34 8.15
N THR A 53 10.66 2.82 8.74
CA THR A 53 9.54 2.01 9.20
C THR A 53 8.27 2.61 8.60
N ILE A 54 7.40 1.77 8.06
CA ILE A 54 6.22 2.20 7.32
C ILE A 54 4.97 1.75 8.09
N PRO A 55 4.05 2.67 8.45
CA PRO A 55 2.77 2.30 9.02
C PRO A 55 1.85 1.71 7.93
N PRO A 56 1.27 0.52 8.15
CA PRO A 56 0.21 -0.01 7.30
C PRO A 56 -1.04 0.87 7.36
N THR A 57 -1.84 0.87 6.29
CA THR A 57 -3.14 1.54 6.28
C THR A 57 -4.29 0.56 6.49
N VAL A 58 -4.08 -0.73 6.23
CA VAL A 58 -5.10 -1.76 6.31
C VAL A 58 -4.50 -3.11 6.69
N THR A 59 -5.29 -3.96 7.34
CA THR A 59 -4.91 -5.37 7.54
C THR A 59 -5.30 -6.20 6.31
N PHE A 60 -4.72 -7.39 6.13
CA PHE A 60 -5.16 -8.30 5.07
C PHE A 60 -6.64 -8.71 5.22
N ALA A 61 -7.18 -8.74 6.44
CA ALA A 61 -8.57 -9.11 6.68
C ALA A 61 -9.55 -7.99 6.28
N ASP A 62 -9.12 -6.73 6.42
CA ASP A 62 -9.95 -5.55 6.16
C ASP A 62 -9.66 -4.91 4.79
N CYS A 63 -8.73 -5.47 4.01
CA CYS A 63 -8.32 -4.93 2.73
C CYS A 63 -9.45 -5.07 1.69
N PRO A 64 -9.77 -4.01 0.92
CA PRO A 64 -10.70 -4.14 -0.19
C PRO A 64 -10.12 -5.07 -1.28
N PRO A 65 -10.96 -5.58 -2.19
CA PRO A 65 -10.48 -6.27 -3.38
C PRO A 65 -9.47 -5.41 -4.14
N ALA A 66 -8.30 -5.96 -4.41
CA ALA A 66 -7.26 -5.28 -5.17
C ALA A 66 -7.59 -5.34 -6.66
N ASP A 67 -7.59 -4.19 -7.32
CA ASP A 67 -7.57 -4.09 -8.78
C ASP A 67 -6.13 -4.17 -9.30
N LEU A 68 -5.19 -3.65 -8.51
CA LEU A 68 -3.73 -3.71 -8.72
C LEU A 68 -3.01 -4.04 -7.41
#